data_AF-A0A2E5ZN66-F1
#
_entry.id   AF-A0A2E5ZN66-F1
#
_cell.length_a   1.000
_cell.length_b   1.000
_cell.length_c   1.000
_cell.angle_alpha   90.00
_cell.angle_beta   90.00
_cell.angle_gamma   90.00
#
_symmetry.space_group_name_H-M   'P 1'
#
loop_
_entity.id
_entity.type
_entity.pdbx_description
1 polymer ?
#
loop_
_entity_poly.entity_id
_entity_poly.type
_entity_poly.pdbx_seq_one_letter_code
_entity_poly.pdbx_strand_id
1 'polypeptide(L)'
;MRHYKFQVPENCKQLRGQLFAYLYTFCDVKTLSGPEDIEKDRFLAFSHPFDDWIFDYISKNKDVNFFHIDNGYIGNHRYKTPWYYRITYNSLQNTTVKPMKESRKHLLELDDNLWSEWNLDGEYNLLVMPADNNSNIFKYMGQDYQAWRDKTIKYYEGLDMPLIVREKVGKRKQRWDEVLPMIRKAKKVITYHSMAAVEALCLGKPIEILGQSAVQHWQNKTNFNRDDMLEHIAWSQFDRSDYQSGTAWRCTFEYQVEPCIKN
;
A
#
# COMPACT_ATOMS: atom_id res chain seq x y z
N MET A 1 -13.73 -18.84 -5.42
CA MET A 1 -12.33 -18.65 -5.85
C MET A 1 -12.01 -19.43 -7.12
N ARG A 2 -12.11 -20.76 -7.14
CA ARG A 2 -11.72 -21.59 -8.31
C ARG A 2 -12.48 -21.32 -9.62
N HIS A 3 -13.67 -20.71 -9.50
CA HIS A 3 -14.50 -20.33 -10.64
C HIS A 3 -14.08 -19.01 -11.31
N TYR A 4 -13.18 -18.25 -10.69
CA TYR A 4 -12.66 -17.01 -11.26
C TYR A 4 -11.46 -17.29 -12.17
N LYS A 5 -11.37 -16.54 -13.26
CA LYS A 5 -10.25 -16.56 -14.18
C LYS A 5 -9.31 -15.40 -13.89
N PHE A 6 -8.02 -15.66 -13.94
CA PHE A 6 -6.98 -14.67 -13.74
C PHE A 6 -6.06 -14.59 -14.94
N GLN A 7 -5.33 -13.49 -14.99
CA GLN A 7 -4.22 -13.29 -15.89
C GLN A 7 -3.10 -12.56 -15.15
N VAL A 8 -1.86 -13.00 -15.36
CA VAL A 8 -0.68 -12.52 -14.61
C VAL A 8 0.42 -12.19 -15.60
N PRO A 9 1.02 -10.98 -15.57
CA PRO A 9 2.19 -10.65 -16.39
C PRO A 9 3.36 -11.60 -16.15
N GLU A 10 4.07 -11.99 -17.21
CA GLU A 10 5.21 -12.90 -17.15
C GLU A 10 6.29 -12.39 -16.17
N ASN A 11 6.61 -11.09 -16.20
CA ASN A 11 7.58 -10.49 -15.27
C ASN A 11 7.17 -10.66 -13.80
N CYS A 12 5.88 -10.48 -13.48
CA CYS A 12 5.36 -10.70 -12.13
C CYS A 12 5.49 -12.17 -11.70
N LYS A 13 5.21 -13.11 -12.61
CA LYS A 13 5.37 -14.55 -12.37
C LYS A 13 6.84 -14.91 -12.09
N GLN A 14 7.78 -14.35 -12.85
CA GLN A 14 9.21 -14.64 -12.67
C GLN A 14 9.77 -14.07 -11.36
N LEU A 15 9.42 -12.82 -11.02
CA LEU A 15 9.99 -12.14 -9.85
C LEU A 15 9.25 -12.42 -8.54
N ARG A 16 7.94 -12.71 -8.63
CA ARG A 16 7.02 -12.83 -7.48
C ARG A 16 6.08 -14.02 -7.59
N GLY A 17 6.43 -15.05 -8.36
CA GLY A 17 5.58 -16.22 -8.62
C GLY A 17 5.01 -16.89 -7.37
N GLN A 18 5.73 -16.84 -6.24
CA GLN A 18 5.26 -17.36 -4.95
C GLN A 18 3.96 -16.71 -4.46
N LEU A 19 3.68 -15.45 -4.84
CA LEU A 19 2.45 -14.74 -4.45
C LEU A 19 1.25 -15.16 -5.31
N PHE A 20 1.51 -15.79 -6.46
CA PHE A 20 0.50 -16.25 -7.42
C PHE A 20 0.34 -17.76 -7.44
N ALA A 21 1.12 -18.50 -6.63
CA ALA A 21 1.15 -19.96 -6.65
C ALA A 21 -0.25 -20.58 -6.51
N TYR A 22 -1.05 -20.10 -5.55
CA TYR A 22 -2.43 -20.57 -5.38
C TYR A 22 -3.28 -20.36 -6.64
N LEU A 23 -3.15 -19.22 -7.31
CA LEU A 23 -3.91 -18.96 -8.54
C LEU A 23 -3.54 -19.98 -9.61
N TYR A 24 -2.24 -20.17 -9.88
CA TYR A 24 -1.78 -21.13 -10.89
C TYR A 24 -2.14 -22.57 -10.58
N THR A 25 -2.24 -22.94 -9.30
CA THR A 25 -2.62 -24.30 -8.89
C THR A 25 -4.12 -24.55 -8.95
N PHE A 26 -4.95 -23.55 -8.62
CA PHE A 26 -6.37 -23.78 -8.33
C PHE A 26 -7.35 -22.96 -9.17
N CYS A 27 -6.88 -22.05 -10.02
CA CYS A 27 -7.70 -21.20 -10.88
C CYS A 27 -7.26 -21.32 -12.35
N ASP A 28 -8.10 -20.88 -13.27
CA ASP A 28 -7.72 -20.69 -14.67
C ASP A 28 -6.86 -19.42 -14.78
N VAL A 29 -5.55 -19.57 -15.04
CA VAL A 29 -4.60 -18.45 -15.13
C VAL A 29 -3.93 -18.41 -16.50
N LYS A 30 -4.03 -17.26 -17.16
CA LYS A 30 -3.26 -16.94 -18.37
C LYS A 30 -2.01 -16.13 -18.00
N THR A 31 -0.85 -16.50 -18.51
CA THR A 31 0.34 -15.63 -18.39
C THR A 31 0.41 -14.67 -19.58
N LEU A 32 0.68 -13.38 -19.33
CA LEU A 32 0.66 -12.33 -20.34
C LEU A 32 2.09 -11.90 -20.74
N SER A 33 2.35 -11.76 -22.04
CA SER A 33 3.62 -11.22 -22.56
C SER A 33 3.52 -9.72 -22.85
N GLY A 34 2.31 -9.23 -23.16
CA GLY A 34 2.06 -7.83 -23.47
C GLY A 34 0.59 -7.40 -23.26
N PRO A 35 0.29 -6.10 -23.43
CA PRO A 35 -1.06 -5.56 -23.26
C PRO A 35 -2.09 -6.12 -24.27
N GLU A 36 -1.65 -6.58 -25.43
CA GLU A 36 -2.47 -7.21 -26.48
C GLU A 36 -3.07 -8.55 -26.05
N ASP A 37 -2.45 -9.23 -25.08
CA ASP A 37 -2.90 -10.53 -24.58
C ASP A 37 -4.05 -10.43 -23.57
N ILE A 38 -4.38 -9.22 -23.11
CA ILE A 38 -5.32 -9.02 -22.01
C ILE A 38 -6.75 -9.37 -22.43
N GLU A 39 -7.36 -10.25 -21.64
CA GLU A 39 -8.76 -10.65 -21.77
C GLU A 39 -9.60 -9.94 -20.70
N LYS A 40 -10.68 -9.26 -21.11
CA LYS A 40 -11.51 -8.45 -20.22
C LYS A 40 -12.35 -9.26 -19.23
N ASP A 41 -12.62 -10.53 -19.52
CA ASP A 41 -13.35 -11.45 -18.63
C ASP A 41 -12.46 -12.08 -17.55
N ARG A 42 -11.17 -11.72 -17.50
CA ARG A 42 -10.20 -12.22 -16.52
C ARG A 42 -9.71 -11.12 -15.59
N PHE A 43 -9.53 -11.44 -14.31
CA PHE A 43 -8.90 -10.52 -13.37
C PHE A 43 -7.40 -10.39 -13.65
N LEU A 44 -6.92 -9.17 -13.89
CA LEU A 44 -5.49 -8.89 -14.02
C LEU A 44 -4.83 -8.84 -12.64
N ALA A 45 -3.94 -9.76 -12.31
CA ALA A 45 -3.23 -9.79 -11.03
C ALA A 45 -1.73 -9.53 -11.24
N PHE A 46 -1.19 -8.50 -10.57
CA PHE A 46 0.20 -8.08 -10.75
C PHE A 46 0.85 -7.60 -9.46
N SER A 47 2.18 -7.65 -9.38
CA SER A 47 2.96 -7.28 -8.21
C SER A 47 4.18 -6.46 -8.60
N HIS A 48 4.58 -5.49 -7.77
CA HIS A 48 5.81 -4.72 -8.02
C HIS A 48 7.09 -5.57 -7.86
N PRO A 49 8.13 -5.37 -8.71
CA PRO A 49 8.13 -4.53 -9.90
C PRO A 49 7.35 -5.18 -11.05
N PHE A 50 6.73 -4.34 -11.89
CA PHE A 50 5.92 -4.76 -13.02
C PHE A 50 6.15 -3.81 -14.19
N ASP A 51 5.76 -4.24 -15.39
CA ASP A 51 5.99 -3.52 -16.63
C ASP A 51 5.09 -2.28 -16.78
N ASP A 52 5.63 -1.19 -17.31
CA ASP A 52 4.92 0.10 -17.47
C ASP A 52 3.59 -0.01 -18.23
N TRP A 53 3.50 -0.94 -19.19
CA TRP A 53 2.30 -1.14 -20.01
C TRP A 53 1.08 -1.53 -19.17
N ILE A 54 1.27 -2.16 -18.00
CA ILE A 54 0.17 -2.56 -17.12
C ILE A 54 -0.60 -1.32 -16.69
N PHE A 55 0.12 -0.29 -16.24
CA PHE A 55 -0.46 0.97 -15.81
C PHE A 55 -1.07 1.75 -16.95
N ASP A 56 -0.41 1.81 -18.11
CA ASP A 56 -1.00 2.43 -19.30
C ASP A 56 -2.31 1.75 -19.69
N TYR A 57 -2.37 0.42 -19.59
CA TYR A 57 -3.56 -0.35 -19.95
C TYR A 57 -4.72 -0.12 -18.98
N ILE A 58 -4.52 -0.28 -17.65
CA ILE A 58 -5.60 -0.06 -16.66
C ILE A 58 -6.00 1.41 -16.54
N SER A 59 -5.16 2.34 -16.99
CA SER A 59 -5.49 3.76 -17.08
C SER A 59 -6.49 4.01 -18.21
N LYS A 60 -6.32 3.33 -19.35
CA LYS A 60 -7.17 3.47 -20.55
C LYS A 60 -8.41 2.57 -20.52
N ASN A 61 -8.37 1.45 -19.81
CA ASN A 61 -9.44 0.45 -19.78
C ASN A 61 -9.99 0.28 -18.35
N LYS A 62 -10.94 1.14 -17.97
CA LYS A 62 -11.54 1.16 -16.62
C LYS A 62 -12.48 0.00 -16.34
N ASP A 63 -12.83 -0.77 -17.36
CA ASP A 63 -13.65 -1.97 -17.31
C ASP A 63 -12.85 -3.24 -16.95
N VAL A 64 -11.52 -3.17 -16.93
CA VAL A 64 -10.68 -4.29 -16.49
C VAL A 64 -10.52 -4.28 -14.98
N ASN A 65 -10.98 -5.37 -14.38
CA ASN A 65 -10.80 -5.59 -12.95
C ASN A 65 -9.40 -6.14 -12.66
N PHE A 66 -8.76 -5.62 -11.62
CA PHE A 66 -7.39 -5.98 -11.28
C PHE A 66 -7.13 -6.12 -9.78
N PHE A 67 -6.09 -6.90 -9.47
CA PHE A 67 -5.48 -7.01 -8.16
C PHE A 67 -4.04 -6.52 -8.23
N HIS A 68 -3.71 -5.55 -7.37
CA HIS A 68 -2.35 -5.06 -7.22
C HIS A 68 -1.75 -5.59 -5.90
N ILE A 69 -0.54 -6.13 -5.98
CA ILE A 69 0.21 -6.65 -4.85
C ILE A 69 1.50 -5.84 -4.65
N ASP A 70 1.76 -5.42 -3.43
CA ASP A 70 2.97 -4.67 -3.07
C ASP A 70 3.40 -5.01 -1.65
N ASN A 71 4.49 -4.41 -1.17
CA ASN A 71 4.97 -4.58 0.18
C ASN A 71 3.87 -4.25 1.21
N GLY A 72 3.73 -5.13 2.20
CA GLY A 72 2.86 -4.91 3.35
C GLY A 72 3.29 -3.69 4.17
N TYR A 73 2.29 -3.05 4.78
CA TYR A 73 2.36 -1.87 5.62
C TYR A 73 3.18 -2.05 6.91
N ILE A 74 3.06 -3.19 7.60
CA ILE A 74 3.62 -3.41 8.95
C ILE A 74 4.50 -4.67 8.96
N GLY A 75 5.58 -4.66 9.76
CA GLY A 75 6.40 -5.84 10.09
C GLY A 75 7.59 -6.11 9.15
N ASN A 76 7.56 -5.57 7.93
CA ASN A 76 8.59 -5.85 6.92
C ASN A 76 9.99 -5.28 7.25
N HIS A 77 10.15 -4.51 8.33
CA HIS A 77 11.45 -4.04 8.81
C HIS A 77 12.29 -5.13 9.46
N ARG A 78 11.64 -6.18 9.97
CA ARG A 78 12.28 -7.30 10.65
C ARG A 78 12.94 -8.30 9.70
N TYR A 79 12.66 -8.18 8.40
CA TYR A 79 13.06 -9.15 7.40
C TYR A 79 13.97 -8.54 6.34
N LYS A 80 15.00 -9.30 5.93
CA LYS A 80 15.91 -8.92 4.83
C LYS A 80 15.17 -8.74 3.50
N THR A 81 14.13 -9.55 3.28
CA THR A 81 13.24 -9.47 2.11
C THR A 81 11.81 -9.36 2.59
N PRO A 82 10.89 -8.69 1.84
CA PRO A 82 9.52 -8.48 2.31
C PRO A 82 8.83 -9.82 2.64
N TRP A 83 8.37 -9.95 3.88
CA TRP A 83 7.64 -11.11 4.37
C TRP A 83 6.13 -10.92 4.18
N TYR A 84 5.64 -9.72 4.48
CA TYR A 84 4.25 -9.34 4.30
C TYR A 84 4.04 -8.59 2.99
N TYR A 85 2.92 -8.87 2.33
CA TYR A 85 2.48 -8.21 1.12
C TYR A 85 1.04 -7.77 1.29
N ARG A 86 0.73 -6.58 0.81
CA ARG A 86 -0.64 -6.10 0.67
C ARG A 86 -1.20 -6.49 -0.68
N ILE A 87 -2.51 -6.71 -0.73
CA ILE A 87 -3.26 -6.95 -1.96
C ILE A 87 -4.47 -6.02 -1.99
N THR A 88 -4.71 -5.38 -3.14
CA THR A 88 -5.74 -4.38 -3.31
C THR A 88 -6.52 -4.60 -4.60
N TYR A 89 -7.85 -4.47 -4.53
CA TYR A 89 -8.74 -4.62 -5.68
C TYR A 89 -9.04 -3.26 -6.34
N ASN A 90 -8.89 -3.18 -7.66
CA ASN A 90 -9.18 -2.00 -8.50
C ASN A 90 -8.58 -0.66 -8.01
N SER A 91 -7.52 -0.75 -7.22
CA SER A 91 -6.80 0.38 -6.65
C SER A 91 -5.40 -0.05 -6.27
N LEU A 92 -4.50 0.92 -6.08
CA LEU A 92 -3.13 0.69 -5.62
C LEU A 92 -3.02 0.65 -4.09
N GLN A 93 -4.04 1.17 -3.39
CA GLN A 93 -4.24 1.12 -1.94
C GLN A 93 -5.70 0.77 -1.68
N ASN A 94 -5.98 -0.07 -0.68
CA ASN A 94 -7.37 -0.28 -0.27
C ASN A 94 -7.83 0.94 0.52
N THR A 95 -8.70 1.77 -0.06
CA THR A 95 -9.25 2.95 0.60
C THR A 95 -10.66 2.72 1.11
N THR A 96 -11.21 1.51 1.05
CA THR A 96 -12.57 1.23 1.52
C THR A 96 -12.51 0.49 2.84
N VAL A 97 -12.95 1.16 3.91
CA VAL A 97 -13.00 0.58 5.25
C VAL A 97 -14.36 -0.08 5.44
N LYS A 98 -14.34 -1.33 5.89
CA LYS A 98 -15.54 -2.11 6.20
C LYS A 98 -15.37 -2.80 7.55
N PRO A 99 -16.43 -2.89 8.38
CA PRO A 99 -16.41 -3.71 9.58
C PRO A 99 -16.43 -5.21 9.21
N MET A 100 -15.61 -5.99 9.91
CA MET A 100 -15.55 -7.44 9.74
C MET A 100 -15.93 -8.13 11.05
N LYS A 101 -16.61 -9.28 10.94
CA LYS A 101 -17.03 -10.05 12.11
C LYS A 101 -15.84 -10.66 12.85
N GLU A 102 -14.82 -11.07 12.10
CA GLU A 102 -13.62 -11.68 12.64
C GLU A 102 -12.47 -10.67 12.66
N SER A 103 -11.82 -10.58 13.82
CA SER A 103 -10.63 -9.77 14.03
C SER A 103 -9.41 -10.47 13.42
N ARG A 104 -8.61 -9.71 12.68
CA ARG A 104 -7.32 -10.16 12.13
C ARG A 104 -6.15 -9.29 12.59
N LYS A 105 -6.40 -8.20 13.33
CA LYS A 105 -5.33 -7.31 13.82
C LYS A 105 -4.23 -8.02 14.61
N HIS A 106 -4.54 -9.12 15.28
CA HIS A 106 -3.58 -9.94 16.04
C HIS A 106 -2.53 -10.64 15.14
N LEU A 107 -2.74 -10.67 13.82
CA LEU A 107 -1.78 -11.17 12.83
C LEU A 107 -0.78 -10.10 12.38
N LEU A 108 -0.97 -8.84 12.78
CA LEU A 108 -0.03 -7.78 12.50
C LEU A 108 1.17 -7.88 13.44
N GLU A 109 2.36 -7.84 12.86
CA GLU A 109 3.61 -7.83 13.63
C GLU A 109 3.95 -6.42 14.11
N LEU A 110 3.15 -5.96 15.07
CA LEU A 110 3.41 -4.74 15.85
C LEU A 110 4.45 -5.04 16.93
N ASP A 111 5.41 -4.15 17.08
CA ASP A 111 6.40 -4.20 18.17
C ASP A 111 6.48 -2.83 18.87
N ASP A 112 7.18 -2.79 20.01
CA ASP A 112 7.32 -1.56 20.82
C ASP A 112 8.00 -0.41 20.06
N ASN A 113 8.75 -0.71 19.00
CA ASN A 113 9.35 0.32 18.15
C ASN A 113 8.34 0.93 17.17
N LEU A 114 7.22 0.27 16.89
CA LEU A 114 6.19 0.72 15.96
C LEU A 114 4.87 1.07 16.66
N TRP A 115 4.72 0.82 17.95
CA TRP A 115 3.53 1.19 18.72
C TRP A 115 3.84 2.23 19.81
N SER A 116 2.99 3.24 19.95
CA SER A 116 3.05 4.22 21.04
C SER A 116 1.69 4.86 21.29
N GLU A 117 1.47 5.35 22.52
CA GLU A 117 0.34 6.23 22.83
C GLU A 117 0.36 7.51 21.98
N TRP A 118 -0.79 8.17 21.89
CA TRP A 118 -0.90 9.43 21.17
C TRP A 118 0.04 10.49 21.74
N ASN A 119 0.81 11.12 20.86
CA ASN A 119 1.67 12.26 21.18
C ASN A 119 1.54 13.32 20.09
N LEU A 120 0.77 14.36 20.38
CA LEU A 120 0.50 15.44 19.44
C LEU A 120 1.59 16.51 19.41
N ASP A 121 2.60 16.42 20.26
CA ASP A 121 3.74 17.35 20.25
C ASP A 121 4.75 16.96 19.16
N GLY A 122 5.62 17.89 18.80
CA GLY A 122 6.68 17.64 17.84
C GLY A 122 7.44 18.90 17.45
N GLU A 123 8.63 18.67 16.91
CA GLU A 123 9.61 19.71 16.57
C GLU A 123 9.41 20.25 15.14
N TYR A 124 8.78 19.46 14.26
CA TYR A 124 8.63 19.76 12.83
C TYR A 124 7.48 18.97 12.19
N ASN A 125 7.01 19.43 11.03
CA ASN A 125 6.28 18.58 10.09
C ASN A 125 7.27 17.72 9.29
N LEU A 126 6.97 16.42 9.14
CA LEU A 126 7.81 15.50 8.37
C LEU A 126 7.14 15.19 7.02
N LEU A 127 7.71 15.69 5.92
CA LEU A 127 7.30 15.33 4.57
C LEU A 127 8.09 14.10 4.09
N VAL A 128 7.42 12.95 4.03
CA VAL A 128 8.02 11.70 3.53
C VAL A 128 7.76 11.57 2.04
N MET A 129 8.81 11.77 1.25
CA MET A 129 8.75 11.74 -0.21
C MET A 129 8.56 10.30 -0.73
N PRO A 130 7.83 10.13 -1.86
CA PRO A 130 7.89 8.89 -2.62
C PRO A 130 9.30 8.67 -3.20
N ALA A 131 9.56 7.53 -3.84
CA ALA A 131 10.85 7.31 -4.49
C ALA A 131 11.00 8.25 -5.70
N ASP A 132 12.15 8.93 -5.81
CA ASP A 132 12.50 9.89 -6.86
C ASP A 132 12.56 9.25 -8.27
N ASN A 133 12.94 7.97 -8.33
CA ASN A 133 13.33 7.29 -9.57
C ASN A 133 12.13 6.76 -10.39
N ASN A 134 11.35 7.62 -11.05
CA ASN A 134 10.13 7.23 -11.78
C ASN A 134 9.13 6.54 -10.85
N SER A 135 8.60 7.25 -9.85
CA SER A 135 7.45 6.68 -9.15
C SER A 135 6.33 6.48 -10.17
N ASN A 136 6.12 5.22 -10.58
CA ASN A 136 5.12 4.81 -11.56
C ASN A 136 3.74 5.36 -11.22
N ILE A 137 3.51 5.73 -9.95
CA ILE A 137 2.31 6.42 -9.47
C ILE A 137 2.09 7.81 -10.07
N PHE A 138 3.11 8.68 -10.19
CA PHE A 138 2.91 10.02 -10.75
C PHE A 138 2.67 9.94 -12.27
N LYS A 139 3.42 9.05 -12.95
CA LYS A 139 3.16 8.69 -14.35
C LYS A 139 1.73 8.16 -14.53
N TYR A 140 1.30 7.22 -13.69
CA TYR A 140 -0.06 6.66 -13.67
C TYR A 140 -1.14 7.72 -13.45
N MET A 141 -0.88 8.69 -12.58
CA MET A 141 -1.81 9.78 -12.29
C MET A 141 -1.77 10.91 -13.33
N GLY A 142 -0.89 10.83 -14.33
CA GLY A 142 -0.68 11.91 -15.30
C GLY A 142 -0.18 13.20 -14.66
N GLN A 143 0.59 13.09 -13.58
CA GLN A 143 1.11 14.23 -12.81
C GLN A 143 2.62 14.34 -12.95
N ASP A 144 3.12 15.58 -12.97
CA ASP A 144 4.56 15.84 -12.93
C ASP A 144 5.06 15.81 -11.47
N TYR A 145 5.98 14.88 -11.20
CA TYR A 145 6.53 14.68 -9.86
C TYR A 145 7.33 15.88 -9.36
N GLN A 146 8.13 16.52 -10.22
CA GLN A 146 8.98 17.64 -9.81
C GLN A 146 8.13 18.88 -9.51
N ALA A 147 7.16 19.18 -10.36
CA ALA A 147 6.20 20.26 -10.13
C ALA A 147 5.38 20.04 -8.85
N TRP A 148 4.94 18.79 -8.60
CA TRP A 148 4.28 18.46 -7.33
C TRP A 148 5.21 18.64 -6.13
N ARG A 149 6.44 18.12 -6.20
CA ARG A 149 7.46 18.21 -5.15
C ARG A 149 7.73 19.66 -4.77
N ASP A 150 8.07 20.49 -5.76
CA ASP A 150 8.46 21.89 -5.54
C ASP A 150 7.30 22.70 -4.98
N LYS A 151 6.08 22.49 -5.50
CA LYS A 151 4.87 23.14 -4.97
C LYS A 151 4.60 22.72 -3.52
N THR A 152 4.75 21.43 -3.21
CA THR A 152 4.47 20.87 -1.89
C THR A 152 5.46 21.39 -0.85
N ILE A 153 6.76 21.34 -1.16
CA ILE A 153 7.81 21.85 -0.28
C ILE A 153 7.59 23.34 -0.01
N LYS A 154 7.43 24.15 -1.07
CA LYS A 154 7.18 25.60 -0.94
C LYS A 154 5.97 25.92 -0.06
N TYR A 155 4.90 25.15 -0.17
CA TYR A 155 3.70 25.36 0.65
C TYR A 155 3.99 25.13 2.13
N TYR A 156 4.61 24.00 2.50
CA TYR A 156 4.84 23.68 3.92
C TYR A 156 6.00 24.46 4.54
N GLU A 157 7.01 24.87 3.77
CA GLU A 157 8.07 25.78 4.24
C GLU A 157 7.52 27.19 4.57
N GLY A 158 6.39 27.57 3.97
CA GLY A 158 5.73 28.85 4.25
C GLY A 158 4.86 28.86 5.51
N LEU A 159 4.77 27.74 6.26
CA LEU A 159 4.01 27.64 7.50
C LEU A 159 4.91 27.87 8.72
N ASP A 160 4.30 28.22 9.87
CA ASP A 160 5.03 28.49 11.12
C ASP A 160 5.76 27.27 11.70
N MET A 161 5.34 26.06 11.35
CA MET A 161 5.93 24.81 11.82
C MET A 161 7.07 24.38 10.88
N PRO A 162 8.31 24.19 11.39
CA PRO A 162 9.45 23.78 10.55
C PRO A 162 9.14 22.53 9.72
N LEU A 163 9.66 22.48 8.50
CA LEU A 163 9.53 21.32 7.61
C LEU A 163 10.84 20.54 7.55
N ILE A 164 10.75 19.22 7.75
CA ILE A 164 11.82 18.29 7.36
C ILE A 164 11.34 17.46 6.18
N VAL A 165 12.08 17.53 5.08
CA VAL A 165 11.86 16.71 3.88
C VAL A 165 12.73 15.46 3.96
N ARG A 166 12.11 14.29 3.87
CA ARG A 166 12.79 13.01 3.90
C ARG A 166 12.68 12.34 2.53
N GLU A 167 13.79 12.34 1.80
CA GLU A 167 13.92 11.64 0.53
C GLU A 167 14.07 10.12 0.74
N LYS A 168 13.56 9.32 -0.22
CA LYS A 168 13.61 7.86 -0.14
C LYS A 168 14.89 7.29 -0.76
N VAL A 169 16.04 7.69 -0.23
CA VAL A 169 17.37 7.28 -0.71
C VAL A 169 17.98 6.16 0.16
N GLY A 170 18.93 5.40 -0.39
CA GLY A 170 19.69 4.40 0.36
C GLY A 170 19.03 3.03 0.55
N LYS A 171 19.72 2.16 1.31
CA LYS A 171 19.32 0.76 1.52
C LYS A 171 18.05 0.68 2.37
N ARG A 172 17.23 -0.36 2.14
CA ARG A 172 15.94 -0.56 2.84
C ARG A 172 16.05 -0.49 4.36
N LYS A 173 17.06 -1.16 4.96
CA LYS A 173 17.24 -1.20 6.41
C LYS A 173 17.53 0.20 6.97
N GLN A 174 18.49 0.91 6.39
CA GLN A 174 18.82 2.29 6.76
C GLN A 174 17.59 3.20 6.69
N ARG A 175 16.83 3.10 5.59
CA ARG A 175 15.58 3.86 5.42
C ARG A 175 14.58 3.62 6.55
N TRP A 176 14.55 2.43 7.13
CA TRP A 176 13.69 2.12 8.27
C TRP A 176 14.25 2.69 9.58
N ASP A 177 15.53 2.44 9.84
CA ASP A 177 16.20 2.86 11.08
C ASP A 177 16.15 4.40 11.24
N GLU A 178 16.11 5.15 10.14
CA GLU A 178 16.00 6.61 10.13
C GLU A 178 14.55 7.12 10.27
N VAL A 179 13.56 6.47 9.64
CA VAL A 179 12.22 7.06 9.50
C VAL A 179 11.43 7.04 10.82
N LEU A 180 11.49 5.97 11.61
CA LEU A 180 10.72 5.90 12.86
C LEU A 180 11.16 6.95 13.90
N PRO A 181 12.47 7.18 14.16
CA PRO A 181 12.91 8.28 15.01
C PRO A 181 12.44 9.65 14.52
N MET A 182 12.43 9.88 13.20
CA MET A 182 11.91 11.14 12.63
C MET A 182 10.40 11.28 12.86
N ILE A 183 9.63 10.22 12.65
CA ILE A 183 8.19 10.22 12.91
C ILE A 183 7.91 10.54 14.38
N ARG A 184 8.65 9.96 15.33
CA ARG A 184 8.44 10.20 16.76
C ARG A 184 8.62 11.66 17.17
N LYS A 185 9.53 12.37 16.52
CA LYS A 185 9.78 13.81 16.75
C LYS A 185 8.88 14.72 15.92
N ALA A 186 8.20 14.19 14.91
CA ALA A 186 7.32 14.96 14.07
C ALA A 186 6.04 15.39 14.83
N LYS A 187 5.57 16.60 14.52
CA LYS A 187 4.24 17.12 14.87
C LYS A 187 3.16 16.42 14.04
N LYS A 188 3.48 16.15 12.77
CA LYS A 188 2.61 15.49 11.79
C LYS A 188 3.46 14.89 10.68
N VAL A 189 3.01 13.76 10.14
CA VAL A 189 3.64 13.11 8.98
C VAL A 189 2.80 13.37 7.73
N ILE A 190 3.43 13.97 6.72
CA ILE A 190 2.81 14.32 5.44
C ILE A 190 3.37 13.35 4.39
N THR A 191 2.52 12.76 3.56
CA THR A 191 3.00 11.90 2.46
C THR A 191 1.97 11.75 1.34
N TYR A 192 2.43 11.31 0.17
CA TYR A 192 1.58 11.04 -0.99
C TYR A 192 0.86 9.68 -0.84
N HIS A 193 1.59 8.55 -0.75
CA HIS A 193 1.05 7.18 -0.57
C HIS A 193 1.95 6.27 0.29
N SER A 194 2.84 6.83 1.14
CA SER A 194 3.84 6.03 1.86
C SER A 194 3.22 5.21 3.01
N MET A 195 3.80 4.03 3.28
CA MET A 195 3.53 3.24 4.49
C MET A 195 3.86 4.01 5.77
N ALA A 196 4.71 5.05 5.67
CA ALA A 196 5.02 5.97 6.76
C ALA A 196 3.77 6.62 7.38
N ALA A 197 2.65 6.74 6.64
CA ALA A 197 1.38 7.18 7.23
C ALA A 197 0.79 6.14 8.20
N VAL A 198 0.88 4.86 7.86
CA VAL A 198 0.44 3.76 8.76
C VAL A 198 1.34 3.72 9.99
N GLU A 199 2.66 3.82 9.78
CA GLU A 199 3.65 3.86 10.86
C GLU A 199 3.42 5.07 11.79
N ALA A 200 3.14 6.25 11.24
CA ALA A 200 2.82 7.45 12.00
C ALA A 200 1.61 7.27 12.91
N LEU A 201 0.50 6.71 12.39
CA LEU A 201 -0.68 6.44 13.22
C LEU A 201 -0.38 5.39 14.29
N CYS A 202 0.41 4.35 14.01
CA CYS A 202 0.83 3.37 15.03
C CYS A 202 1.71 4.00 16.11
N LEU A 203 2.47 5.04 15.76
CA LEU A 203 3.29 5.85 16.67
C LEU A 203 2.54 7.02 17.33
N GLY A 204 1.21 7.09 17.16
CA GLY A 204 0.39 8.11 17.81
C GLY A 204 0.60 9.51 17.25
N LYS A 205 0.97 9.61 15.96
CA LYS A 205 1.20 10.88 15.25
C LYS A 205 0.10 11.19 14.23
N PRO A 206 -0.34 12.45 14.13
CA PRO A 206 -1.22 12.89 13.05
C PRO A 206 -0.60 12.66 11.67
N ILE A 207 -1.46 12.49 10.68
CA ILE A 207 -1.07 12.34 9.27
C ILE A 207 -1.78 13.34 8.37
N GLU A 208 -1.16 13.64 7.23
CA GLU A 208 -1.79 14.31 6.09
C GLU A 208 -1.46 13.55 4.80
N ILE A 209 -2.51 13.18 4.07
CA ILE A 209 -2.40 12.38 2.85
C ILE A 209 -2.64 13.27 1.64
N LEU A 210 -1.64 13.36 0.77
CA LEU A 210 -1.68 14.18 -0.45
C LEU A 210 -2.11 13.40 -1.70
N GLY A 211 -2.11 12.07 -1.62
CA GLY A 211 -2.56 11.17 -2.68
C GLY A 211 -3.65 10.22 -2.16
N GLN A 212 -3.38 8.92 -2.19
CA GLN A 212 -4.26 7.89 -1.63
C GLN A 212 -3.51 7.04 -0.61
N SER A 213 -4.18 6.67 0.47
CA SER A 213 -3.59 5.81 1.49
C SER A 213 -4.65 4.90 2.08
N ALA A 214 -4.23 3.69 2.48
CA ALA A 214 -5.11 2.81 3.23
C ALA A 214 -5.60 3.45 4.54
N VAL A 215 -4.88 4.45 5.05
CA VAL A 215 -5.25 5.15 6.28
C VAL A 215 -5.79 6.57 6.07
N GLN A 216 -6.18 6.94 4.84
CA GLN A 216 -6.62 8.31 4.56
C GLN A 216 -7.85 8.75 5.35
N HIS A 217 -8.74 7.84 5.75
CA HIS A 217 -9.95 8.14 6.54
C HIS A 217 -9.69 8.51 8.00
N TRP A 218 -8.45 8.33 8.45
CA TRP A 218 -8.01 8.70 9.79
C TRP A 218 -7.16 9.98 9.80
N GLN A 219 -6.95 10.63 8.64
CA GLN A 219 -6.42 11.98 8.63
C GLN A 219 -7.37 12.92 9.40
N ASN A 220 -6.81 13.94 10.05
CA ASN A 220 -7.52 14.89 10.93
C ASN A 220 -8.17 14.26 12.18
N LYS A 221 -7.94 12.98 12.47
CA LYS A 221 -8.36 12.34 13.72
C LYS A 221 -7.16 12.19 14.65
N THR A 222 -7.36 12.47 15.93
CA THR A 222 -6.37 12.30 17.00
C THR A 222 -7.04 11.62 18.19
N ASN A 223 -6.24 11.00 19.06
CA ASN A 223 -6.71 10.35 20.29
C ASN A 223 -7.84 9.31 20.09
N PHE A 224 -7.96 8.74 18.89
CA PHE A 224 -8.97 7.73 18.59
C PHE A 224 -8.44 6.31 18.89
N ASN A 225 -9.35 5.37 19.13
CA ASN A 225 -9.01 3.95 19.18
C ASN A 225 -8.61 3.46 17.78
N ARG A 226 -7.35 3.03 17.64
CA ARG A 226 -6.75 2.61 16.37
C ARG A 226 -7.14 1.20 15.92
N ASP A 227 -8.01 0.50 16.65
CA ASP A 227 -8.44 -0.86 16.32
C ASP A 227 -9.04 -0.99 14.92
N ASP A 228 -10.00 -0.14 14.53
CA ASP A 228 -10.61 -0.21 13.20
C ASP A 228 -9.59 0.00 12.08
N MET A 229 -8.59 0.85 12.33
CA MET A 229 -7.48 1.07 11.41
C MET A 229 -6.61 -0.17 11.29
N LEU A 230 -6.24 -0.78 12.42
CA LEU A 230 -5.43 -2.00 12.42
C LEU A 230 -6.18 -3.18 11.76
N GLU A 231 -7.48 -3.32 11.99
CA GLU A 231 -8.29 -4.32 11.29
C GLU A 231 -8.28 -4.09 9.78
N HIS A 232 -8.49 -2.85 9.33
CA HIS A 232 -8.44 -2.52 7.91
C HIS A 232 -7.09 -2.89 7.26
N ILE A 233 -5.99 -2.61 7.97
CA ILE A 233 -4.64 -2.99 7.54
C ILE A 233 -4.46 -4.52 7.50
N ALA A 234 -4.91 -5.23 8.54
CA ALA A 234 -4.82 -6.69 8.63
C ALA A 234 -5.65 -7.41 7.56
N TRP A 235 -6.80 -6.85 7.18
CA TRP A 235 -7.63 -7.37 6.10
C TRP A 235 -7.07 -7.10 4.70
N SER A 236 -6.04 -6.26 4.60
CA SER A 236 -5.39 -5.91 3.33
C SER A 236 -3.94 -6.39 3.24
N GLN A 237 -3.37 -6.96 4.31
CA GLN A 237 -1.99 -7.43 4.40
C GLN A 237 -1.93 -8.89 4.83
N PHE A 238 -1.01 -9.64 4.21
CA PHE A 238 -0.88 -11.07 4.38
C PHE A 238 0.58 -11.48 4.32
N ASP A 239 0.94 -12.58 4.98
CA ASP A 239 2.28 -13.15 4.82
C ASP A 239 2.36 -14.04 3.56
N ARG A 240 3.55 -14.57 3.25
CA ARG A 240 3.73 -15.42 2.05
C ARG A 240 2.90 -16.71 2.09
N SER A 241 2.69 -17.29 3.27
CA SER A 241 1.95 -18.55 3.43
C SER A 241 0.45 -18.35 3.17
N ASP A 242 -0.08 -17.16 3.45
CA ASP A 242 -1.45 -16.78 3.11
C ASP A 242 -1.69 -16.74 1.60
N TYR A 243 -0.70 -16.30 0.81
CA TYR A 243 -0.80 -16.34 -0.65
C TYR A 243 -0.74 -17.77 -1.18
N GLN A 244 0.09 -18.63 -0.59
CA GLN A 244 0.21 -20.04 -0.98
C GLN A 244 -1.05 -20.85 -0.66
N SER A 245 -1.65 -20.61 0.51
CA SER A 245 -2.89 -21.28 0.95
C SER A 245 -4.17 -20.70 0.33
N GLY A 246 -4.06 -19.54 -0.33
CA GLY A 246 -5.18 -18.80 -0.90
C GLY A 246 -5.97 -17.97 0.10
N THR A 247 -5.54 -17.90 1.37
CA THR A 247 -6.14 -17.04 2.40
C THR A 247 -6.11 -15.58 1.98
N ALA A 248 -4.99 -15.09 1.44
CA ALA A 248 -4.86 -13.73 0.94
C ALA A 248 -5.95 -13.39 -0.08
N TRP A 249 -6.14 -14.28 -1.06
CA TRP A 249 -7.14 -14.12 -2.11
C TRP A 249 -8.57 -14.17 -1.55
N ARG A 250 -8.92 -15.18 -0.75
CA ARG A 250 -10.27 -15.32 -0.18
C ARG A 250 -10.66 -14.10 0.66
N CYS A 251 -9.80 -13.68 1.59
CA CYS A 251 -10.06 -12.52 2.43
C CYS A 251 -10.16 -11.23 1.61
N THR A 252 -9.35 -11.09 0.55
CA THR A 252 -9.45 -9.93 -0.34
C THR A 252 -10.78 -9.88 -1.08
N PHE A 253 -11.27 -11.03 -1.55
CA PHE A 253 -12.58 -11.09 -2.21
C PHE A 253 -13.70 -10.68 -1.25
N GLU A 254 -13.73 -11.24 -0.05
CA GLU A 254 -14.73 -10.93 0.98
C GLU A 254 -14.68 -9.45 1.42
N TYR A 255 -13.47 -8.91 1.57
CA TYR A 255 -13.26 -7.57 2.10
C TYR A 255 -13.44 -6.47 1.05
N GLN A 256 -12.95 -6.71 -0.17
CA GLN A 256 -12.78 -5.67 -1.18
C GLN A 256 -13.60 -5.89 -2.46
N VAL A 257 -13.98 -7.13 -2.80
CA VAL A 257 -14.61 -7.45 -4.11
C VAL A 257 -16.11 -7.65 -3.98
N GLU A 258 -16.56 -8.51 -3.07
CA GLU A 258 -17.98 -8.81 -2.86
C GLU A 258 -18.84 -7.55 -2.63
N PRO A 259 -18.37 -6.51 -1.89
CA PRO A 259 -19.11 -5.25 -1.78
C PRO A 259 -19.27 -4.49 -3.11
N CYS A 260 -18.38 -4.71 -4.07
CA CYS A 260 -18.41 -4.09 -5.40
C CYS A 260 -19.27 -4.88 -6.39
N ILE A 261 -19.43 -6.18 -6.18
CA ILE A 261 -20.37 -7.03 -6.91
C ILE A 261 -21.75 -6.83 -6.28
N LYS A 262 -22.39 -5.68 -6.56
CA LYS A 262 -23.81 -5.53 -6.27
C LYS A 262 -24.61 -6.50 -7.15
N ASN A 263 -25.61 -7.16 -6.55
CA ASN A 263 -26.71 -7.82 -7.25
C ASN A 263 -27.30 -6.92 -8.34
#